data_AF-A0A1B3N8T8-F1
#
_entry.id   AF-A0A1B3N8T8-F1
#
_cell.length_a   1.000
_cell.length_b   1.000
_cell.length_c   1.000
_cell.angle_alpha   90.00
_cell.angle_beta   90.00
_cell.angle_gamma   90.00
#
_symmetry.space_group_name_H-M   'P 1'
#
loop_
_entity.id
_entity.type
_entity.pdbx_description
1 polymer ?
#
loop_
_entity_poly.entity_id
_entity_poly.type
_entity_poly.pdbx_seq_one_letter_code
_entity_poly.pdbx_strand_id
1 'polypeptide(L)' 'MATERKKTSPGEFVNQVKTEASKVVWPSRQETITTAIMVFILMTILAIFFLAVDSVFGAIVKWLLTLA' A
#
# COMPACT_ATOMS: atom_id res chain seq x y z
N MET A 1 -13.22 -0.29 -50.44
CA MET A 1 -13.23 0.80 -49.45
C MET A 1 -12.51 0.27 -48.21
N ALA A 2 -11.20 0.46 -48.14
CA ALA A 2 -10.39 -0.07 -47.05
C ALA A 2 -10.49 0.87 -45.85
N THR A 3 -11.06 0.36 -44.76
CA THR A 3 -11.20 1.04 -43.48
C THR A 3 -9.83 1.31 -42.88
N GLU A 4 -9.36 2.56 -42.93
CA GLU A 4 -8.18 2.96 -42.17
C GLU A 4 -8.57 3.02 -40.69
N ARG A 5 -8.13 2.02 -39.92
CA ARG A 5 -8.16 2.05 -38.45
C ARG A 5 -7.25 3.17 -38.00
N LYS A 6 -7.80 4.37 -37.78
CA LYS A 6 -7.11 5.51 -37.17
C LYS A 6 -6.60 5.07 -35.79
N LYS A 7 -5.34 4.63 -35.74
CA LYS A 7 -4.63 4.34 -34.49
C LYS A 7 -4.62 5.64 -33.69
N THR A 8 -5.02 5.59 -32.42
CA THR A 8 -5.03 6.77 -31.54
C THR A 8 -3.69 7.48 -31.64
N SER A 9 -3.70 8.68 -32.21
CA SER A 9 -2.50 9.52 -32.32
C SER A 9 -1.96 9.78 -30.91
N PRO A 10 -0.64 9.79 -30.69
CA PRO A 10 -0.06 10.12 -29.37
C PRO A 10 -0.60 11.43 -28.78
N GLY A 11 -0.92 12.42 -29.62
CA GLY A 11 -1.53 13.68 -29.18
C GLY A 11 -3.00 13.55 -28.75
N GLU A 12 -3.76 12.67 -29.40
CA GLU A 12 -5.15 12.35 -29.02
C GLU A 12 -5.20 11.57 -27.70
N PHE A 13 -4.22 10.69 -27.47
CA PHE A 13 -4.04 9.97 -26.21
C PHE A 13 -3.76 10.90 -25.02
N VAL A 14 -2.87 11.89 -25.17
CA VAL A 14 -2.60 12.87 -24.09
C VAL A 14 -3.86 13.65 -23.72
N ASN A 15 -4.67 14.04 -24.72
CA ASN A 15 -5.93 14.72 -24.46
C ASN A 15 -6.93 13.81 -23.72
N GLN A 16 -7.02 12.53 -24.09
CA GLN A 16 -7.85 11.55 -23.37
C GLN A 16 -7.36 11.35 -21.93
N VAL A 17 -6.05 11.21 -21.69
CA VAL A 17 -5.47 11.08 -20.35
C VAL A 17 -5.77 12.32 -19.51
N LYS A 18 -5.66 13.53 -20.07
CA LYS A 18 -6.01 14.76 -19.36
C LYS A 18 -7.49 14.80 -18.99
N THR A 19 -8.38 14.36 -19.89
CA THR A 19 -9.81 14.25 -19.63
C THR A 19 -10.10 13.24 -18.49
N GLU A 20 -9.48 12.07 -18.50
CA GLU A 20 -9.66 11.06 -17.42
C GLU A 20 -9.01 11.48 -16.11
N ALA A 21 -7.82 12.09 -16.15
CA ALA A 21 -7.13 12.59 -14.97
C ALA A 21 -7.93 13.68 -14.25
N SER A 22 -8.71 14.49 -14.99
CA SER A 22 -9.58 15.50 -14.38
C SER A 22 -10.73 14.92 -13.55
N LYS A 23 -11.06 13.63 -13.74
CA LYS A 23 -12.06 12.90 -12.94
C LYS A 23 -11.48 12.33 -11.64
N VAL A 24 -10.15 12.36 -11.46
CA VAL A 24 -9.50 11.86 -10.25
C VAL A 24 -9.74 12.85 -9.11
N VAL A 25 -10.54 12.43 -8.14
CA VAL A 25 -10.73 13.16 -6.89
C VAL A 25 -9.67 12.72 -5.92
N TRP A 26 -8.72 13.61 -5.62
CA TRP A 26 -7.70 13.34 -4.62
C TRP A 26 -8.29 13.48 -3.21
N PRO A 27 -7.94 12.56 -2.30
CA PRO A 27 -8.48 12.58 -0.95
C PRO A 27 -8.04 13.85 -0.21
N SER A 28 -8.91 14.33 0.67
CA SER A 28 -8.56 15.42 1.55
C SER A 28 -7.47 14.99 2.55
N ARG A 29 -6.73 15.96 3.11
CA ARG A 29 -5.75 15.68 4.16
C ARG A 29 -6.39 14.94 5.35
N GLN A 30 -7.65 15.26 5.66
CA GLN A 30 -8.40 14.62 6.73
C GLN A 30 -8.70 13.15 6.41
N GLU A 31 -9.19 12.85 5.21
CA GLU A 31 -9.43 11.46 4.77
C GLU A 31 -8.16 10.61 4.78
N THR A 32 -7.05 11.22 4.33
CA THR A 32 -5.72 10.57 4.32
C THR A 32 -5.29 10.21 5.73
N ILE A 33 -5.40 11.16 6.67
CA ILE A 33 -5.01 10.94 8.07
C ILE A 33 -5.92 9.90 8.74
N THR A 34 -7.23 9.97 8.53
CA THR A 34 -8.18 9.01 9.12
C THR A 34 -7.89 7.59 8.63
N THR A 35 -7.66 7.41 7.33
CA THR A 35 -7.30 6.11 6.76
C THR A 35 -5.94 5.62 7.27
N ALA A 36 -4.97 6.53 7.40
CA ALA A 36 -3.66 6.20 7.96
C ALA A 36 -3.75 5.75 9.42
N ILE A 37 -4.53 6.43 10.26
CA ILE A 37 -4.76 6.05 11.66
C ILE A 37 -5.39 4.66 11.76
N MET A 38 -6.38 4.37 10.92
CA MET A 38 -7.02 3.06 10.88
C MET A 38 -6.01 1.93 10.61
N VAL A 39 -5.15 2.11 9.60
CA VAL A 39 -4.09 1.14 9.26
C VAL A 39 -3.02 1.09 10.37
N PHE A 40 -2.65 2.24 10.93
CA PHE A 40 -1.64 2.35 11.97
C PHE A 40 -2.01 1.57 13.24
N ILE A 41 -3.29 1.58 13.63
CA ILE A 41 -3.76 0.81 14.79
C ILE A 41 -3.57 -0.69 14.56
N LEU A 42 -4.02 -1.21 13.41
CA LEU A 42 -3.84 -2.63 13.07
C LEU A 42 -2.37 -3.01 13.02
N MET A 43 -1.55 -2.21 12.34
CA MET A 43 -0.11 -2.41 12.25
C MET A 43 0.55 -2.43 13.63
N THR A 44 0.14 -1.54 14.53
CA THR A 44 0.68 -1.46 15.90
C THR A 44 0.33 -2.71 16.70
N ILE A 45 -0.90 -3.21 16.60
CA ILE A 45 -1.31 -4.45 17.28
C ILE A 45 -0.47 -5.64 16.79
N LEU A 46 -0.32 -5.79 15.47
CA LEU A 46 0.49 -6.85 14.89
C LEU A 46 1.97 -6.72 15.30
N ALA A 47 2.52 -5.51 15.29
CA ALA A 47 3.90 -5.25 15.69
C ALA A 47 4.17 -5.67 17.16
N ILE A 48 3.24 -5.34 18.08
CA ILE A 48 3.34 -5.76 19.49
C ILE A 48 3.26 -7.29 19.61
N PHE A 49 2.33 -7.92 18.88
CA PHE A 49 2.20 -9.37 18.89
C PHE A 49 3.49 -10.06 18.42
N PHE A 50 4.05 -9.66 17.28
CA PHE A 50 5.31 -10.21 16.78
C PHE A 50 6.45 -9.98 17.75
N LEU A 51 6.60 -8.76 18.29
CA LEU A 51 7.64 -8.45 19.27
C LEU A 51 7.56 -9.36 20.51
N ALA A 52 6.36 -9.63 21.01
CA ALA A 52 6.15 -10.51 22.15
C ALA A 52 6.57 -11.95 21.82
N VAL A 53 6.13 -12.47 20.67
CA VAL A 53 6.48 -13.81 20.19
C VAL A 53 7.98 -13.94 20.02
N ASP A 54 8.62 -13.02 19.30
CA ASP A 54 10.07 -13.03 19.04
C ASP A 54 10.87 -12.97 20.35
N SER A 55 10.42 -12.18 21.32
CA SER A 55 11.05 -12.08 22.63
C SER A 55 10.99 -13.40 23.41
N VAL A 56 9.82 -14.06 23.40
CA VAL A 56 9.61 -15.35 24.07
C VAL A 56 10.44 -16.43 23.40
N PHE A 57 10.36 -16.56 22.08
CA PHE A 57 11.15 -17.53 21.33
C PHE A 57 12.65 -17.28 21.52
N GLY A 58 13.10 -16.04 21.48
CA GLY A 58 14.49 -15.67 21.73
C GLY A 58 14.96 -16.05 23.14
N ALA A 59 14.12 -15.85 24.16
CA ALA A 59 14.43 -16.27 25.53
C ALA A 59 14.53 -17.79 25.66
N ILE A 60 13.61 -18.54 25.03
CA ILE A 60 13.63 -20.01 25.01
C ILE A 60 14.89 -20.52 24.32
N VAL A 61 15.24 -19.97 23.15
CA VAL A 61 16.45 -20.37 22.41
C VAL A 61 17.70 -20.10 23.25
N LYS A 62 17.81 -18.92 23.88
CA LYS A 62 18.94 -18.61 24.77
C LYS A 62 19.03 -19.58 25.95
N TRP A 63 17.89 -19.94 26.54
CA TRP A 63 17.84 -20.92 27.61
C TRP A 63 18.34 -22.28 27.13
N LEU A 64 17.84 -22.78 25.99
CA LEU A 64 18.28 -24.05 25.40
C LEU A 64 19.78 -24.09 25.10
N LEU A 65 20.34 -23.00 24.56
CA LEU A 65 21.79 -22.89 24.31
C LEU A 65 22.64 -22.91 25.59
N THR A 66 22.04 -22.62 26.75
CA THR A 66 22.73 -22.72 28.05
C THR A 66 22.74 -24.16 28.58
N LEU A 67 21.84 -25.02 28.10
CA LEU A 67 21.78 -26.44 28.47
C LEU A 67 22.61 -27.35 27.53
N ALA A 68 22.97 -26.87 26.34
CA ALA A 68 23.83 -27.55 25.38
C ALA A 68 25.32 -27.28 25.68
#